data_AF-D3Z2B2-F1
#
_entry.id   AF-D3Z2B2-F1
#
_cell.length_a   1.000
_cell.length_b   1.000
_cell.length_c   1.000
_cell.angle_alpha   90.00
_cell.angle_beta   90.00
_cell.angle_gamma   90.00
#
_symmetry.space_group_name_H-M   'P 1'
#
loop_
_entity.id
_entity.type
_entity.pdbx_description
1 polymer ?
#
loop_
_entity_poly.entity_id
_entity_poly.type
_entity_poly.pdbx_seq_one_letter_code
_entity_poly.pdbx_strand_id
1 'polypeptide(L)'
;MLHRVIEGTKTDGSPTFYSFKYLIKEGNCSAQSGLAWQDCDFKDAEEAATGECTATVGKRENEFFIVTQTCKIAPSKAPILKAYFPCIGCVHAISTDSPDLEPVLKHSIEHFNNNTDHSHLFTLRKVKSAHRQ
;
A
#
# COMPACT_ATOMS: atom_id res chain seq x y z
N MET A 1 2.65 -5.48 -17.04
CA MET A 1 2.39 -5.25 -18.48
C MET A 1 3.55 -4.47 -19.08
N LEU A 2 3.79 -4.59 -20.40
CA LEU A 2 4.88 -3.89 -21.08
C LEU A 2 4.64 -2.37 -21.02
N HIS A 3 5.56 -1.63 -20.41
CA HIS A 3 5.49 -0.17 -20.34
C HIS A 3 6.41 0.49 -21.37
N ARG A 4 7.67 0.02 -21.45
CA ARG A 4 8.67 0.59 -22.36
C ARG A 4 9.80 -0.39 -22.63
N VAL A 5 10.23 -0.52 -23.89
CA VAL A 5 11.48 -1.22 -24.24
C VAL A 5 12.66 -0.27 -24.04
N ILE A 6 13.69 -0.71 -23.32
CA ILE A 6 14.92 0.04 -23.05
C ILE A 6 15.97 -0.31 -24.10
N GLU A 7 16.19 -1.60 -24.31
CA GLU A 7 17.22 -2.13 -25.21
C GLU A 7 16.70 -3.35 -25.96
N GLY A 8 17.19 -3.54 -27.18
CA GLY A 8 16.89 -4.69 -28.02
C GLY A 8 18.11 -5.05 -28.86
N THR A 9 18.52 -6.31 -28.83
CA THR A 9 19.59 -6.84 -29.67
C THR A 9 19.11 -8.06 -30.44
N LYS A 10 19.69 -8.27 -31.63
CA LYS A 10 19.41 -9.41 -32.50
C LYS A 10 20.70 -10.19 -32.70
N THR A 11 20.60 -11.51 -32.63
CA THR A 11 21.67 -12.44 -32.96
C THR A 11 21.21 -13.31 -34.11
N ASP A 12 21.82 -13.10 -35.27
CA ASP A 12 21.51 -13.85 -36.49
C ASP A 12 21.97 -15.31 -36.37
N GLY A 13 21.11 -16.22 -36.82
CA GLY A 13 21.32 -17.67 -36.72
C GLY A 13 20.06 -18.45 -37.13
N SER A 14 20.14 -19.78 -37.13
CA SER A 14 18.99 -20.68 -37.29
C SER A 14 18.89 -21.59 -36.07
N PRO A 15 18.09 -21.24 -35.04
CA PRO A 15 17.14 -20.11 -34.98
C PRO A 15 17.80 -18.74 -34.71
N THR A 16 17.09 -17.66 -35.08
CA THR A 16 17.49 -16.26 -34.79
C THR A 16 17.03 -15.89 -33.38
N PHE A 17 17.84 -15.17 -32.62
CA PHE A 17 17.49 -14.76 -31.25
C PHE A 17 17.35 -13.24 -31.12
N TYR A 18 16.40 -12.82 -30.30
CA TYR A 18 16.19 -11.43 -29.91
C TYR A 18 16.29 -11.33 -28.39
N SER A 19 17.12 -10.42 -27.89
CA SER A 19 17.23 -10.13 -26.47
C SER A 19 16.71 -8.74 -26.18
N PHE A 20 15.77 -8.63 -25.24
CA PHE A 20 15.13 -7.38 -24.86
C PHE A 20 15.40 -7.09 -23.40
N LYS A 21 15.56 -5.79 -23.10
CA LYS A 21 15.46 -5.23 -21.77
C LYS A 21 14.31 -4.23 -21.77
N TYR A 22 13.34 -4.40 -20.88
CA TYR A 22 12.13 -3.58 -20.89
C TYR A 22 11.59 -3.33 -19.48
N LEU A 23 10.92 -2.19 -19.32
CA LEU A 23 10.20 -1.82 -18.11
C LEU A 23 8.78 -2.37 -18.17
N ILE A 24 8.31 -2.82 -17.00
CA ILE A 24 6.95 -3.24 -16.77
C ILE A 24 6.28 -2.37 -15.71
N LYS A 25 4.97 -2.20 -15.87
CA LYS A 25 4.08 -1.56 -14.90
C LYS A 25 2.87 -2.45 -14.65
N GLU A 26 2.40 -2.50 -13.41
CA GLU A 26 1.26 -3.30 -13.01
C GLU A 26 -0.04 -2.82 -13.68
N GLY A 27 -0.87 -3.78 -14.12
CA GLY A 27 -2.18 -3.52 -14.69
C GLY A 27 -3.30 -3.69 -13.67
N ASN A 28 -4.50 -3.21 -14.01
CA ASN A 28 -5.69 -3.33 -13.18
C ASN A 28 -6.36 -4.72 -13.26
N CYS A 29 -5.93 -5.56 -14.20
CA CYS A 29 -6.48 -6.90 -14.40
C CYS A 29 -5.65 -8.00 -13.69
N SER A 30 -6.32 -9.09 -13.32
CA SER A 30 -5.67 -10.28 -12.78
C SER A 30 -4.97 -11.06 -13.90
N ALA A 31 -3.80 -11.64 -13.61
CA ALA A 31 -3.11 -12.55 -14.52
C ALA A 31 -3.93 -13.81 -14.86
N GLN A 32 -4.93 -14.16 -14.03
CA GLN A 32 -5.82 -15.31 -14.23
C GLN A 32 -7.11 -14.94 -14.98
N SER A 33 -7.29 -13.68 -15.38
CA SER A 33 -8.51 -13.23 -16.08
C SER A 33 -8.68 -13.83 -17.48
N GLY A 34 -7.60 -14.39 -18.06
CA GLY A 34 -7.59 -14.85 -19.44
C GLY A 34 -7.54 -13.73 -20.48
N LEU A 35 -7.52 -12.46 -20.05
CA LEU A 35 -7.38 -11.30 -20.92
C LEU A 35 -5.94 -11.18 -21.42
N ALA A 36 -5.78 -10.69 -22.65
CA ALA A 36 -4.47 -10.27 -23.11
C ALA A 36 -4.06 -9.01 -22.35
N TRP A 37 -2.77 -8.85 -22.08
CA TRP A 37 -2.29 -7.70 -21.31
C TRP A 37 -2.57 -6.36 -22.01
N GLN A 38 -2.76 -6.35 -23.33
CA GLN A 38 -3.15 -5.18 -24.10
C GLN A 38 -4.58 -4.70 -23.81
N ASP A 39 -5.44 -5.58 -23.30
CA ASP A 39 -6.84 -5.29 -22.97
C ASP A 39 -6.99 -4.73 -21.54
N CYS A 40 -5.88 -4.58 -20.82
CA CYS A 40 -5.86 -4.11 -19.45
C CYS A 40 -5.24 -2.72 -19.35
N ASP A 41 -5.80 -1.87 -18.49
CA ASP A 41 -5.24 -0.57 -18.20
C ASP A 41 -4.15 -0.65 -17.12
N PHE A 42 -3.22 0.30 -17.14
CA PHE A 42 -2.25 0.43 -16.05
C PHE A 42 -2.95 0.88 -14.76
N LYS A 43 -2.49 0.37 -13.62
CA LYS A 43 -2.83 0.96 -12.32
C LYS A 43 -2.27 2.38 -12.20
N ASP A 44 -2.85 3.16 -11.29
CA ASP A 44 -2.35 4.47 -10.92
C ASP A 44 -0.89 4.41 -10.47
N ALA A 45 -0.12 5.47 -10.77
CA ALA A 45 1.34 5.46 -10.60
C ALA A 45 1.79 5.24 -9.14
N GLU A 46 0.97 5.67 -8.18
CA GLU A 46 1.27 5.51 -6.75
C GLU A 46 1.03 4.07 -6.25
N GLU A 47 0.09 3.37 -6.87
CA GLU A 47 -0.35 2.03 -6.43
C GLU A 47 0.27 0.90 -7.26
N ALA A 48 0.79 1.20 -8.45
CA ALA A 48 1.31 0.22 -9.39
C ALA A 48 2.70 -0.28 -8.99
N ALA A 49 2.87 -1.60 -8.86
CA ALA A 49 4.18 -2.20 -8.89
C ALA A 49 4.88 -1.93 -10.23
N THR A 50 6.18 -1.67 -10.19
CA THR A 50 6.99 -1.43 -11.38
C THR A 50 8.20 -2.33 -11.39
N GLY A 51 8.76 -2.59 -12.56
CA GLY A 51 9.89 -3.51 -12.64
C GLY A 51 10.63 -3.42 -13.95
N GLU A 52 11.77 -4.11 -13.97
CA GLU A 52 12.60 -4.29 -15.14
C GLU A 52 12.67 -5.78 -15.46
N CYS A 53 12.53 -6.11 -16.74
CA CYS A 53 12.63 -7.48 -17.22
C CYS A 53 13.67 -7.58 -18.34
N THR A 54 14.30 -8.74 -18.41
CA THR A 54 15.07 -9.18 -19.56
C THR A 54 14.42 -10.42 -20.16
N ALA A 55 14.35 -10.49 -21.49
CA ALA A 55 13.79 -11.65 -22.19
C ALA A 55 14.62 -12.00 -23.42
N THR A 56 14.82 -13.29 -23.67
CA THR A 56 15.35 -13.82 -24.93
C THR A 56 14.26 -14.59 -25.64
N VAL A 57 13.98 -14.20 -26.89
CA VAL A 57 12.97 -14.81 -27.75
C VAL A 57 13.66 -15.40 -28.97
N GLY A 58 13.43 -16.68 -29.23
CA GLY A 58 13.88 -17.36 -30.44
C GLY A 58 12.85 -17.25 -31.54
N LYS A 59 13.31 -17.17 -32.79
CA LYS A 59 12.50 -17.28 -33.99
C LYS A 59 13.01 -18.44 -34.84
N ARG A 60 12.14 -19.42 -35.10
CA ARG A 60 12.38 -20.50 -36.06
C ARG A 60 11.30 -20.43 -37.13
N GLU A 61 11.70 -20.37 -38.39
CA GLU A 61 10.77 -20.15 -39.51
C GLU A 61 9.88 -18.91 -39.27
N ASN A 62 8.58 -19.10 -39.02
CA ASN A 62 7.63 -18.04 -38.69
C ASN A 62 7.10 -18.11 -37.24
N GLU A 63 7.64 -18.99 -36.41
CA GLU A 63 7.22 -19.13 -35.02
C GLU A 63 8.21 -18.47 -34.06
N PHE A 64 7.64 -17.79 -33.05
CA PHE A 64 8.40 -17.22 -31.94
C PHE A 64 8.19 -18.08 -30.69
N PHE A 65 9.27 -18.30 -29.95
CA PHE A 65 9.23 -19.00 -28.67
C PHE A 65 10.09 -18.26 -27.65
N ILE A 66 9.61 -18.22 -26.41
CA ILE A 66 10.35 -17.61 -25.30
C ILE A 66 11.43 -18.62 -24.87
N VAL A 67 12.69 -18.18 -24.88
CA VAL A 67 13.82 -18.97 -24.38
C VAL A 67 13.96 -18.74 -22.89
N THR A 68 14.03 -17.47 -22.50
CA THR A 68 14.15 -17.04 -21.11
C THR A 68 13.44 -15.72 -20.91
N GLN A 69 12.91 -15.53 -19.70
CA GLN A 69 12.36 -14.27 -19.25
C GLN A 69 12.58 -14.16 -17.75
N THR A 70 13.19 -13.06 -17.32
CA THR A 70 13.47 -12.79 -15.92
C THR A 70 13.04 -11.38 -15.60
N CYS A 71 12.32 -11.19 -14.50
CA CYS A 71 11.82 -9.90 -14.07
C CYS A 71 12.25 -9.60 -12.64
N LYS A 72 12.67 -8.36 -12.40
CA LYS A 72 12.90 -7.79 -11.07
C LYS A 72 11.80 -6.78 -10.81
N ILE A 73 10.85 -7.16 -9.98
CA ILE A 73 9.68 -6.33 -9.67
C ILE A 73 9.91 -5.65 -8.32
N ALA A 74 9.83 -4.33 -8.32
CA ALA A 74 9.68 -3.56 -7.11
C ALA A 74 8.18 -3.45 -6.80
N PRO A 75 7.74 -3.82 -5.58
CA PRO A 75 6.36 -3.55 -5.18
C PRO A 75 6.09 -2.05 -5.31
N SER A 76 4.82 -1.67 -5.46
CA SER A 76 4.47 -0.27 -5.30
C SER A 76 4.97 0.23 -3.96
N LYS A 77 5.24 1.53 -3.86
CA LYS A 77 5.38 2.14 -2.54
C LYS A 77 4.10 1.76 -1.82
N ALA A 78 4.20 0.85 -0.85
CA ALA A 78 3.06 0.33 -0.11
C ALA A 78 2.14 1.51 0.16
N PRO A 79 0.82 1.39 -0.10
CA PRO A 79 -0.10 2.53 -0.09
C PRO A 79 0.26 3.32 1.15
N ILE A 80 0.77 4.56 0.97
CA ILE A 80 1.33 5.37 2.06
C ILE A 80 0.26 5.37 3.11
N LEU A 81 0.45 4.53 4.12
CA LEU A 81 -0.56 3.86 4.93
C LEU A 81 -1.74 4.80 5.17
N LYS A 82 -2.71 4.86 4.21
CA LYS A 82 -3.52 6.08 3.90
C LYS A 82 -3.36 7.05 5.03
N ALA A 83 -2.33 7.92 4.98
CA ALA A 83 -1.93 8.71 6.14
C ALA A 83 -3.22 9.26 6.70
N TYR A 84 -3.66 8.67 7.82
CA TYR A 84 -5.03 8.81 8.28
C TYR A 84 -5.03 10.24 8.72
N PHE A 85 -5.43 11.17 7.83
CA PHE A 85 -5.58 12.56 8.16
C PHE A 85 -6.65 12.51 9.23
N PRO A 86 -6.27 12.48 10.53
CA PRO A 86 -7.26 12.28 11.56
C PRO A 86 -8.05 13.56 11.48
N CYS A 87 -9.32 13.45 11.12
CA CYS A 87 -10.20 14.60 11.07
C CYS A 87 -10.06 15.32 12.42
N ILE A 88 -9.48 16.53 12.39
CA ILE A 88 -9.11 17.33 13.58
C ILE A 88 -10.36 17.71 14.40
N GLY A 89 -11.55 17.58 13.82
CA GLY A 89 -12.82 17.81 14.50
C GLY A 89 -13.61 16.55 14.83
N CYS A 90 -13.09 15.36 14.54
CA CYS A 90 -13.82 14.12 14.76
C CYS A 90 -13.34 13.48 16.07
N VAL A 91 -14.28 12.92 16.81
CA VAL A 91 -13.98 12.22 18.06
C VAL A 91 -13.31 10.89 17.72
N HIS A 92 -12.09 10.67 18.21
CA HIS A 92 -11.34 9.42 18.04
C HIS A 92 -11.04 8.81 19.41
N ALA A 93 -11.08 7.48 19.48
CA ALA A 93 -10.70 6.77 20.70
C ALA A 93 -9.21 7.00 20.99
N ILE A 94 -8.90 7.28 22.26
CA ILE A 94 -7.54 7.38 22.76
C ILE A 94 -7.32 6.35 23.87
N SER A 95 -6.05 6.04 24.16
CA SER A 95 -5.71 5.12 25.25
C SER A 95 -6.28 5.61 26.58
N THR A 96 -6.84 4.69 27.37
CA THR A 96 -7.32 4.99 28.73
C THR A 96 -6.19 5.33 29.70
N ASP A 97 -4.94 5.03 29.32
CA ASP A 97 -3.73 5.33 30.08
C ASP A 97 -2.97 6.55 29.51
N SER A 98 -3.63 7.34 28.66
CA SER A 98 -3.03 8.55 28.08
C SER A 98 -2.78 9.61 29.18
N PRO A 99 -1.56 10.20 29.25
CA PRO A 99 -1.27 11.26 30.21
C PRO A 99 -2.13 12.52 30.00
N ASP A 100 -2.65 12.73 28.78
CA ASP A 100 -3.57 13.83 28.46
C ASP A 100 -4.86 13.77 29.29
N LEU A 101 -5.21 12.59 29.83
CA LEU A 101 -6.41 12.41 30.64
C LEU A 101 -6.25 12.89 32.09
N GLU A 102 -5.03 12.93 32.63
CA GLU A 102 -4.78 13.28 34.04
C GLU A 102 -5.38 14.62 34.45
N PRO A 103 -5.15 15.75 33.74
CA PRO A 103 -5.69 17.04 34.17
C PRO A 103 -7.22 17.07 34.13
N VAL A 104 -7.83 16.43 33.13
CA VAL A 104 -9.30 16.36 32.96
C VAL A 104 -9.93 15.51 34.05
N LEU A 105 -9.37 14.34 34.34
CA LEU A 105 -9.87 13.42 35.35
C LEU A 105 -9.74 14.02 36.75
N LYS A 106 -8.60 14.65 37.06
CA LYS A 106 -8.39 15.35 38.33
C LYS A 106 -9.44 16.44 38.53
N HIS A 107 -9.59 17.33 37.54
CA HIS A 107 -10.57 18.41 37.62
C HIS A 107 -12.00 17.87 37.77
N SER A 108 -12.36 16.80 37.04
CA SER A 108 -13.70 16.21 37.09
C SER A 108 -14.04 15.64 38.46
N ILE A 109 -13.09 14.97 39.12
CA ILE A 109 -13.30 14.38 40.45
C ILE A 109 -13.37 15.45 41.53
N GLU A 110 -12.49 16.45 41.47
CA GLU A 110 -12.53 17.60 42.37
C GLU A 110 -13.86 18.35 42.23
N HIS A 111 -14.29 18.60 40.99
CA HIS A 111 -15.57 19.23 40.71
C HIS A 111 -16.74 18.42 41.24
N PHE A 112 -16.78 17.10 40.98
CA PHE A 112 -17.84 16.23 41.46
C PHE A 112 -17.93 16.22 42.99
N ASN A 113 -16.81 16.05 43.67
CA ASN A 113 -16.77 16.05 45.14
C ASN A 113 -17.20 17.38 45.76
N ASN A 114 -16.90 18.51 45.11
CA ASN A 114 -17.22 19.85 45.62
C ASN A 114 -18.65 20.32 45.28
N ASN A 115 -19.29 19.74 44.27
CA ASN A 115 -20.57 20.20 43.74
C ASN A 115 -21.69 19.16 43.87
N THR A 116 -21.53 18.18 44.77
CA THR A 116 -22.57 17.20 45.10
C THR A 116 -22.71 17.07 46.62
N ASP A 117 -23.93 16.83 47.10
CA ASP A 117 -24.24 16.69 48.53
C ASP A 117 -23.94 15.28 49.08
N HIS A 118 -22.88 14.64 48.57
CA HIS A 118 -22.48 13.33 49.05
C HIS A 118 -21.71 13.42 50.37
N SER A 119 -21.98 12.50 51.29
CA SER A 119 -21.31 12.43 52.60
C SER A 119 -19.86 11.94 52.55
N HIS A 120 -19.39 11.51 51.38
CA HIS A 120 -18.07 10.91 51.18
C HIS A 120 -17.40 11.46 49.93
N LEU A 121 -16.06 11.46 49.95
CA LEU A 121 -15.25 11.83 48.79
C LEU A 121 -15.00 10.62 47.90
N PHE A 122 -15.02 10.85 46.59
CA PHE A 122 -14.78 9.85 45.57
C PHE A 122 -13.39 10.03 44.95
N THR A 123 -12.82 8.92 44.47
CA THR A 123 -11.53 8.89 43.76
C THR A 123 -11.62 8.03 42.50
N LEU A 124 -10.69 8.25 41.56
CA LEU A 124 -10.63 7.48 40.33
C LEU A 124 -10.25 6.02 40.61
N ARG A 125 -11.04 5.08 40.10
CA ARG A 125 -10.68 3.65 40.14
C ARG A 125 -10.09 3.17 38.82
N LYS A 126 -10.81 3.39 37.71
CA LYS A 126 -10.40 2.93 36.37
C LYS A 126 -11.15 3.72 35.30
N VAL A 127 -10.42 4.19 34.29
CA VAL A 127 -11.00 4.74 33.06
C VAL A 127 -11.47 3.57 32.18
N LYS A 128 -12.72 3.62 31.71
CA LYS A 128 -13.32 2.56 30.88
C LYS A 128 -13.15 2.82 29.39
N SER A 129 -13.21 4.08 28.99
CA SER A 129 -13.08 4.54 27.61
C SER A 129 -12.64 5.99 27.62
N ALA A 130 -11.88 6.40 26.61
CA ALA A 130 -11.46 7.77 26.43
C ALA A 130 -11.51 8.14 24.95
N HIS A 131 -11.93 9.36 24.66
CA HIS A 131 -11.97 9.88 23.30
C HIS A 131 -11.47 11.33 23.29
N ARG A 132 -10.87 11.73 22.16
CA ARG A 132 -10.37 13.08 21.94
C ARG A 132 -10.91 13.60 20.61
N GLN A 133 -11.29 14.87 20.60
CA GLN A 133 -11.58 15.65 19.40
C GLN A 133 -10.35 16.51 19.11
#